data_AF-H0EK33-F1
#
_entry.id   AF-H0EK33-F1
#
_cell.length_a   1.000
_cell.length_b   1.000
_cell.length_c   1.000
_cell.angle_alpha   90.00
_cell.angle_beta   90.00
_cell.angle_gamma   90.00
#
_symmetry.space_group_name_H-M   'P 1'
#
loop_
_entity.id
_entity.type
_entity.pdbx_description
1 polymer ?
#
loop_
_entity_poly.entity_id
_entity_poly.type
_entity_poly.pdbx_seq_one_letter_code
_entity_poly.pdbx_strand_id
1 'polypeptide(L)'
;MVRKLKHHESKLLRKVDFTTYKGDNNHRDAAVIRRYAIQKPGDYQKYNRLCGSLKQLAHRLAALPPDSAFRLKQETLLLEKLNDIGILPSIATNAKLSEVEKNSRDM
;
A
#
# COMPACT_ATOMS: atom_id res chain seq x y z
N MET A 1 -16.21 -25.01 -6.48
CA MET A 1 -17.43 -24.27 -6.07
C MET A 1 -18.17 -25.12 -5.04
N VAL A 2 -18.55 -24.57 -3.89
CA VAL A 2 -19.18 -25.34 -2.78
C VAL A 2 -20.68 -25.10 -2.78
N ARG A 3 -21.48 -26.10 -2.36
CA ARG A 3 -22.94 -25.95 -2.23
C ARG A 3 -23.31 -24.81 -1.29
N LYS A 4 -24.48 -24.18 -1.52
CA LYS A 4 -25.03 -23.19 -0.60
C LYS A 4 -25.42 -23.85 0.73
N LEU A 5 -24.98 -23.26 1.84
CA LEU A 5 -25.29 -23.73 3.19
C LEU A 5 -26.73 -23.36 3.58
N LYS A 6 -27.41 -24.25 4.30
CA LYS A 6 -28.71 -23.99 4.94
C LYS A 6 -28.52 -23.04 6.13
N HIS A 7 -29.62 -22.42 6.60
CA HIS A 7 -29.56 -21.44 7.69
C HIS A 7 -28.85 -21.96 8.96
N HIS A 8 -29.15 -23.18 9.40
CA HIS A 8 -28.51 -23.78 10.58
C HIS A 8 -27.02 -24.09 10.36
N GLU A 9 -26.65 -24.51 9.15
CA GLU A 9 -25.26 -24.79 8.77
C GLU A 9 -24.44 -23.50 8.70
N SER A 10 -24.99 -22.43 8.11
CA SER A 10 -24.36 -21.11 8.06
C SER A 10 -24.20 -20.50 9.47
N LYS A 11 -25.13 -20.77 10.39
CA LYS A 11 -25.03 -20.33 11.79
C LYS A 11 -23.86 -21.01 12.53
N LEU A 12 -23.57 -22.27 12.22
CA LEU A 12 -22.41 -22.99 12.77
C LEU A 12 -21.10 -22.60 12.07
N LEU A 13 -21.13 -22.44 10.75
CA LEU A 13 -19.96 -22.22 9.90
C LEU A 13 -19.75 -20.75 9.54
N ARG A 14 -19.97 -19.82 10.48
CA ARG A 14 -19.90 -18.37 10.23
C ARG A 14 -18.53 -17.84 9.80
N LYS A 15 -17.45 -18.50 10.22
CA LYS A 15 -16.06 -18.10 9.93
C LYS A 15 -15.45 -18.91 8.78
N VAL A 16 -16.22 -19.83 8.19
CA VAL A 16 -15.73 -20.72 7.15
C VAL A 16 -16.00 -20.08 5.80
N ASP A 17 -14.93 -19.62 5.17
CA ASP A 17 -14.91 -19.16 3.79
C ASP A 17 -13.69 -19.81 3.12
N PHE A 18 -13.93 -20.53 2.01
CA PHE A 18 -12.88 -21.20 1.26
C PHE A 18 -12.23 -20.30 0.21
N THR A 19 -12.85 -19.15 -0.07
CA THR A 19 -12.44 -18.22 -1.12
C THR A 19 -11.66 -17.04 -0.58
N THR A 20 -12.02 -16.51 0.59
CA THR A 20 -11.35 -15.34 1.18
C THR A 20 -10.88 -15.65 2.59
N TYR A 21 -9.57 -15.80 2.76
CA TYR A 21 -8.97 -15.92 4.08
C TYR A 21 -8.61 -14.54 4.64
N LYS A 22 -8.54 -14.42 5.97
CA LYS A 22 -8.15 -13.17 6.63
C LYS A 22 -6.77 -12.66 6.21
N GLY A 23 -5.86 -13.55 5.81
CA GLY A 23 -4.52 -13.21 5.34
C GLY A 23 -4.49 -12.66 3.90
N ASP A 24 -5.56 -12.86 3.11
CA ASP A 24 -5.55 -12.55 1.68
C ASP A 24 -5.79 -11.07 1.37
N ASN A 25 -5.95 -10.23 2.39
CA ASN A 25 -6.21 -8.79 2.28
C ASN A 25 -7.29 -8.46 1.22
N ASN A 26 -8.37 -9.25 1.21
CA ASN A 26 -9.49 -9.12 0.29
C ASN A 26 -9.09 -9.25 -1.21
N HIS A 27 -8.09 -10.08 -1.51
CA HIS A 27 -7.57 -10.34 -2.87
C HIS A 27 -7.08 -9.08 -3.60
N ARG A 28 -6.64 -8.08 -2.83
CA ARG A 28 -6.16 -6.80 -3.37
C ARG A 28 -5.03 -6.99 -4.38
N ASP A 29 -4.07 -7.85 -4.07
CA ASP A 29 -2.95 -8.20 -4.94
C ASP A 29 -3.46 -8.68 -6.31
N ALA A 30 -4.41 -9.62 -6.33
CA ALA A 30 -5.00 -10.15 -7.55
C ALA A 30 -5.79 -9.07 -8.33
N ALA A 31 -6.47 -8.16 -7.64
CA ALA A 31 -7.19 -7.06 -8.28
C ALA A 31 -6.25 -6.08 -8.98
N VAL A 32 -5.12 -5.71 -8.34
CA VAL A 32 -4.11 -4.80 -8.90
C VAL A 32 -3.36 -5.45 -10.06
N ILE A 33 -2.93 -6.70 -9.89
CA ILE A 33 -2.27 -7.50 -10.95
C ILE A 33 -3.15 -7.53 -12.21
N ARG A 34 -4.46 -7.78 -12.07
CA ARG A 34 -5.40 -7.77 -13.19
C ARG A 34 -5.59 -6.39 -13.80
N ARG A 35 -5.73 -5.35 -12.97
CA ARG A 35 -5.95 -3.97 -13.43
C ARG A 35 -4.79 -3.44 -14.28
N TYR A 36 -3.56 -3.72 -13.87
CA TYR A 36 -2.36 -3.22 -14.54
C TYR A 36 -1.65 -4.28 -15.39
N ALA A 37 -2.31 -5.42 -15.65
CA ALA A 37 -1.79 -6.52 -16.47
C ALA A 37 -0.36 -6.97 -16.08
N ILE A 38 -0.07 -7.03 -14.78
CA ILE A 38 1.23 -7.47 -14.27
C ILE A 38 1.40 -8.96 -14.58
N GLN A 39 2.42 -9.31 -15.35
CA GLN A 39 2.61 -10.68 -15.85
C GLN A 39 3.06 -11.65 -14.75
N LYS A 40 3.92 -11.18 -13.83
CA LYS A 40 4.49 -12.01 -12.77
C LYS A 40 3.90 -11.59 -11.42
N PRO A 41 3.18 -12.47 -10.70
CA PRO A 41 2.64 -12.14 -9.38
C PRO A 41 3.70 -11.71 -8.37
N GLY A 42 4.93 -12.24 -8.50
CA GLY A 42 6.06 -11.86 -7.64
C GLY A 42 6.51 -10.41 -7.78
N ASP A 43 6.22 -9.74 -8.91
CA ASP A 43 6.62 -8.34 -9.10
C ASP A 43 5.73 -7.40 -8.28
N TYR A 44 4.44 -7.70 -8.15
CA TYR A 44 3.55 -6.96 -7.23
C TYR A 44 4.08 -7.00 -5.79
N GLN A 45 4.48 -8.19 -5.31
CA GLN A 45 5.02 -8.34 -3.95
C GLN A 45 6.32 -7.55 -3.74
N LYS A 46 7.19 -7.47 -4.75
CA LYS A 46 8.41 -6.66 -4.68
C LYS A 46 8.08 -5.16 -4.58
N TYR A 47 7.16 -4.68 -5.41
CA TYR A 47 6.72 -3.28 -5.37
C TYR A 47 6.06 -2.94 -4.04
N ASN A 48 5.22 -3.82 -3.51
CA ASN A 48 4.57 -3.62 -2.21
C ASN A 48 5.59 -3.58 -1.06
N ARG A 49 6.62 -4.44 -1.08
CA ARG A 49 7.72 -4.39 -0.10
C ARG A 49 8.52 -3.09 -0.18
N LEU A 50 8.86 -2.63 -1.38
CA LEU A 50 9.55 -1.36 -1.60
C LEU A 50 8.72 -0.20 -1.05
N CYS A 51 7.42 -0.20 -1.34
CA CYS A 51 6.45 0.77 -0.85
C CYS A 51 6.37 0.76 0.69
N GLY A 52 6.40 -0.42 1.33
CA GLY A 52 6.46 -0.57 2.77
C GLY A 52 7.72 0.04 3.40
N SER A 53 8.89 -0.21 2.81
CA SER A 53 10.15 0.40 3.26
C SER A 53 10.13 1.93 3.13
N LEU A 54 9.55 2.43 2.03
CA LEU A 54 9.38 3.86 1.80
C LEU A 54 8.49 4.52 2.87
N LYS A 55 7.34 3.90 3.19
CA LYS A 55 6.45 4.34 4.27
C LYS A 55 7.16 4.35 5.62
N GLN A 56 7.93 3.30 5.90
CA GLN A 56 8.66 3.21 7.17
C GLN A 56 9.70 4.33 7.28
N LEU A 57 10.38 4.68 6.18
CA LEU A 57 11.30 5.80 6.14
C LEU A 57 10.57 7.13 6.37
N ALA A 58 9.46 7.37 5.67
CA ALA A 58 8.64 8.58 5.83
C ALA A 58 8.13 8.73 7.27
N HIS A 59 7.65 7.64 7.88
CA HIS A 59 7.19 7.64 9.27
C HIS A 59 8.33 7.95 10.25
N ARG A 60 9.54 7.42 10.03
CA ARG A 60 10.70 7.73 10.86
C ARG A 60 11.12 9.20 10.73
N LEU A 61 11.01 9.79 9.53
CA LEU A 61 11.27 11.21 9.32
C LEU A 61 10.22 12.09 10.01
N ALA A 62 8.95 11.72 9.93
CA ALA A 62 7.86 12.42 10.61
C ALA A 62 7.98 12.39 12.14
N ALA A 63 8.58 11.33 12.69
CA ALA A 63 8.84 11.19 14.13
C ALA A 63 10.01 12.06 14.64
N LEU A 64 10.83 12.66 13.75
CA LEU A 64 11.90 13.56 14.14
C LEU A 64 11.35 14.97 14.50
N PRO A 65 12.05 15.73 15.36
CA PRO A 65 11.70 17.11 15.65
C PRO A 65 11.56 17.96 14.37
N PRO A 66 10.52 18.80 14.27
CA PRO A 66 10.24 19.59 13.07
C PRO A 66 11.37 20.56 12.71
N ASP A 67 12.09 21.06 13.71
CA ASP A 67 13.17 22.05 13.52
C ASP A 67 14.52 21.42 13.15
N SER A 68 14.57 20.08 13.04
CA SER A 68 15.83 19.42 12.73
C SER A 68 16.21 19.61 11.25
N ALA A 69 17.38 20.19 11.01
CA ALA A 69 17.90 20.42 9.65
C ALA A 69 18.07 19.11 8.85
N PHE A 70 18.31 17.98 9.53
CA PHE A 70 18.40 16.66 8.89
C PHE A 70 17.04 16.22 8.34
N ARG A 71 15.96 16.38 9.11
CA ARG A 71 14.61 16.05 8.67
C ARG A 71 14.25 16.84 7.42
N LEU A 72 14.40 18.17 7.46
CA LEU A 72 14.08 19.04 6.33
C LEU A 72 14.83 18.64 5.06
N LYS A 73 16.15 18.39 5.15
CA LYS A 73 16.95 17.93 4.01
C LYS A 73 16.47 16.60 3.45
N GLN A 74 16.21 15.62 4.31
CA GLN A 74 15.85 14.28 3.88
C GLN A 74 14.41 14.19 3.38
N GLU A 75 13.50 14.99 3.94
CA GLU A 75 12.13 15.16 3.44
C GLU A 75 12.14 15.73 2.02
N THR A 76 12.89 16.81 1.77
CA THR A 76 13.02 17.40 0.43
C THR A 76 13.57 16.39 -0.57
N LEU A 77 14.66 15.69 -0.24
CA LEU A 77 15.28 14.70 -1.13
C LEU A 77 14.32 13.54 -1.46
N LEU A 78 13.58 13.07 -0.47
CA LEU A 78 12.58 12.01 -0.67
C LEU A 78 11.49 12.46 -1.64
N LEU A 79 10.95 13.67 -1.44
CA LEU A 79 9.86 14.21 -2.24
C LEU A 79 10.31 14.51 -3.67
N GLU A 80 11.47 15.12 -3.85
CA GLU A 80 12.08 15.37 -5.17
C GLU A 80 12.24 14.06 -5.93
N LYS A 81 12.84 13.04 -5.31
CA LYS A 81 13.06 11.76 -5.99
C LYS A 81 11.76 11.05 -6.37
N LEU A 82 10.72 11.13 -5.54
CA LEU A 82 9.41 10.55 -5.86
C LEU A 82 8.66 11.33 -6.96
N ASN A 83 8.90 12.63 -7.06
CA ASN A 83 8.39 13.48 -8.14
C ASN A 83 9.11 13.15 -9.47
N ASP A 84 10.44 13.06 -9.45
CA ASP A 84 11.25 12.73 -10.63
C ASP A 84 10.88 11.37 -11.24
N ILE A 85 10.54 10.39 -10.39
CA ILE A 85 10.09 9.05 -10.83
C ILE A 85 8.61 9.05 -11.25
N GLY A 86 7.86 10.13 -10.97
CA GLY A 86 6.45 10.28 -11.35
C GLY A 86 5.47 9.50 -10.47
N ILE A 87 5.88 9.10 -9.27
CA ILE A 87 5.01 8.38 -8.31
C ILE A 87 4.07 9.36 -7.61
N LEU A 88 4.53 10.58 -7.35
CA LEU A 88 3.69 11.67 -6.83
C LEU A 88 3.14 12.52 -7.99
N PRO A 89 1.85 12.88 -7.99
CA PRO A 89 1.30 13.75 -9.01
C PRO A 89 1.96 15.15 -8.93
N SER A 90 2.49 15.62 -10.07
CA SER A 90 3.30 16.83 -10.27
C SER A 90 2.67 18.16 -9.78
N ILE A 91 1.37 18.18 -9.45
CA ILE A 91 0.62 19.38 -9.02
C ILE A 91 0.97 19.83 -7.59
N ALA A 92 1.71 19.03 -6.82
CA ALA A 92 2.07 19.38 -5.46
C ALA A 92 3.37 20.21 -5.40
N THR A 93 3.28 21.49 -5.76
CA THR A 93 4.24 22.51 -5.29
C THR A 93 4.31 22.59 -3.75
N ASN A 94 3.40 21.90 -3.06
CA ASN A 94 3.37 21.65 -1.61
C ASN A 94 3.20 20.15 -1.30
N ALA A 95 4.07 19.29 -1.83
CA ALA A 95 4.04 17.86 -1.50
C ALA A 95 4.30 17.67 0.01
N LYS A 96 3.28 17.26 0.75
CA LYS A 96 3.39 16.94 2.18
C LYS A 96 3.77 15.46 2.33
N LEU A 97 4.52 15.10 3.37
CA LEU A 97 4.81 13.68 3.66
C LEU A 97 3.55 12.81 3.79
N SER A 98 2.43 13.41 4.21
CA SER A 98 1.13 12.75 4.26
C SER A 98 0.65 12.23 2.91
N GLU A 99 1.05 12.83 1.79
CA GLU A 99 0.68 12.37 0.45
C GLU A 99 1.44 11.10 0.04
N VAL A 100 2.64 10.89 0.58
CA VAL A 100 3.39 9.63 0.40
C VAL A 100 2.63 8.47 1.05
N GLU A 101 1.97 8.70 2.19
CA GLU A 101 1.17 7.67 2.88
C GLU A 101 -0.16 7.36 2.18
N LYS A 102 -0.75 8.34 1.50
CA LYS A 102 -2.03 8.17 0.78
C LYS A 102 -1.85 7.47 -0.56
N ASN A 103 -0.95 7.96 -1.42
CA ASN A 103 -0.80 7.45 -2.80
C ASN A 103 -0.28 6.01 -2.84
N SER A 104 0.53 5.66 -1.85
CA SER A 104 1.02 4.29 -1.63
C SER A 104 -0.04 3.31 -1.12
N ARG A 105 -1.25 3.78 -0.82
CA ARG A 105 -2.40 2.96 -0.41
C ARG A 105 -3.28 2.58 -1.58
N ASP A 106 -2.96 3.04 -2.79
CA ASP A 106 -3.66 2.71 -4.05
C ASP A 106 -2.78 1.94 -5.05
N MET A 107 -1.46 1.96 -4.87
CA MET A 107 -0.52 1.01 -5.49
C MET A 107 -0.63 -0.40 -4.88
#